data_AF-A0A1R3I2J1-F1
#
_entry.id   AF-A0A1R3I2J1-F1
#
_cell.length_a   1.000
_cell.length_b   1.000
_cell.length_c   1.000
_cell.angle_alpha   90.00
_cell.angle_beta   90.00
_cell.angle_gamma   90.00
#
_symmetry.space_group_name_H-M   'P 1'
#
loop_
_entity.id
_entity.type
_entity.pdbx_description
1 polymer ?
#
loop_
_entity_poly.entity_id
_entity_poly.type
_entity_poly.pdbx_seq_one_letter_code
_entity_poly.pdbx_strand_id
1 'polypeptide(L)'
;MAIQAKERIELTETEKKVFDRLLSTVRHFNLQTQPRVAGGWVRDKLIGKECHDIDIALDNMLGSEFVAKVKEYLSFVGEEEDAKGIGVIVIQSNPKQSKHLETATMRLFGLSIDFVNLRAIRFGARFDFILDEELKKAAADDDVKKDLVNKISRERIGTEIDLMISGNQPVKAIEYICDLTLFWDVFKFNINLPLNVDPRLCAAYLDATWRLINGGCCFEFDDDEPRRLALYSALFLPLRNATYKDRKGRNIPAVNYILRDSLKRKACDADTVINIHKSLEKFLSLIPSLLSIEGRDQVVDTSKLRVLTGLLLREIKDFWRVALLMSTLLYDPTDDDITNRHFLQLDKRKDLFVSVENAVVKLGLDNVWD
;
A
#
# COMPACT_ATOMS: atom_id res chain seq x y z
N MET A 1 -18.60 27.36 15.01
CA MET A 1 -19.61 26.59 15.75
C MET A 1 -19.01 25.24 16.08
N ALA A 2 -18.87 24.89 17.36
CA ALA A 2 -18.38 23.56 17.76
C ALA A 2 -19.42 22.51 17.37
N ILE A 3 -19.03 21.52 16.57
CA ILE A 3 -19.91 20.42 16.19
C ILE A 3 -19.93 19.44 17.38
N GLN A 4 -21.09 19.33 18.03
CA GLN A 4 -21.28 18.42 19.16
C GLN A 4 -21.79 17.08 18.63
N ALA A 5 -21.11 15.98 18.98
CA ALA A 5 -21.53 14.64 18.57
C ALA A 5 -22.79 14.22 19.34
N LYS A 6 -23.76 13.63 18.64
CA LYS A 6 -24.96 13.02 19.24
C LYS A 6 -24.57 11.76 20.02
N GLU A 7 -25.17 11.57 21.20
CA GLU A 7 -24.96 10.37 22.03
C GLU A 7 -25.63 9.10 21.47
N ARG A 8 -26.61 9.25 20.56
CA ARG A 8 -27.32 8.14 19.93
C ARG A 8 -27.47 8.37 18.43
N ILE A 9 -27.28 7.29 17.66
CA ILE A 9 -27.51 7.28 16.22
C ILE A 9 -29.01 7.07 15.97
N GLU A 10 -29.61 8.00 15.22
CA GLU A 10 -30.99 7.93 14.77
C GLU A 10 -31.04 7.45 13.32
N LEU A 11 -31.73 6.33 13.11
CA LEU A 11 -31.93 5.73 11.80
C LEU A 11 -33.17 6.31 11.14
N THR A 12 -33.05 6.66 9.86
CA THR A 12 -34.22 6.93 9.01
C THR A 12 -34.99 5.65 8.76
N GLU A 13 -36.26 5.78 8.36
CA GLU A 13 -37.09 4.62 8.00
C GLU A 13 -36.49 3.80 6.85
N THR A 14 -35.79 4.46 5.91
CA THR A 14 -35.08 3.79 4.82
C THR A 14 -33.88 2.99 5.34
N GLU A 15 -33.08 3.56 6.25
CA GLU A 15 -31.91 2.88 6.83
C GLU A 15 -32.31 1.68 7.69
N LYS A 16 -33.38 1.80 8.47
CA LYS A 16 -33.94 0.66 9.23
C LYS A 16 -34.30 -0.48 8.29
N LYS A 17 -35.03 -0.18 7.20
CA LYS A 17 -35.39 -1.18 6.18
C LYS A 17 -34.16 -1.82 5.55
N VAL A 18 -33.13 -1.05 5.23
CA VAL A 18 -31.86 -1.58 4.72
C VAL A 18 -31.27 -2.57 5.72
N PHE A 19 -31.05 -2.17 6.97
CA PHE A 19 -30.42 -3.04 7.97
C PHE A 19 -31.26 -4.26 8.30
N ASP A 20 -32.58 -4.13 8.34
CA ASP A 20 -33.49 -5.26 8.56
C ASP A 20 -33.35 -6.29 7.43
N ARG A 21 -33.18 -5.88 6.17
CA ARG A 21 -32.99 -6.81 5.04
C ARG A 21 -31.63 -7.49 5.06
N LEU A 22 -30.56 -6.76 5.39
CA LEU A 22 -29.23 -7.36 5.55
C LEU A 22 -29.23 -8.40 6.69
N LEU A 23 -29.79 -8.05 7.85
CA LEU A 23 -29.88 -8.97 8.99
C LEU A 23 -30.82 -10.15 8.73
N SER A 24 -31.92 -9.94 8.02
CA SER A 24 -32.84 -11.03 7.67
C SER A 24 -32.23 -12.00 6.66
N THR A 25 -31.40 -11.50 5.74
CA THR A 25 -30.60 -12.34 4.83
C THR A 25 -29.67 -13.26 5.62
N VAL A 26 -28.95 -12.71 6.61
CA VAL A 26 -28.07 -13.49 7.50
C VAL A 26 -28.84 -14.59 8.21
N ARG A 27 -29.99 -14.26 8.81
CA ARG A 27 -30.83 -15.23 9.53
C ARG A 27 -31.42 -16.29 8.61
N HIS A 28 -31.90 -15.90 7.44
CA HIS A 28 -32.58 -16.79 6.49
C HIS A 28 -31.64 -17.87 5.95
N PHE A 29 -30.42 -17.50 5.57
CA PHE A 29 -29.42 -18.45 5.05
C PHE A 29 -28.52 -19.03 6.15
N ASN A 30 -28.80 -18.75 7.43
CA ASN A 30 -27.98 -19.14 8.57
C ASN A 30 -26.49 -18.79 8.39
N LEU A 31 -26.22 -17.62 7.81
CA LEU A 31 -24.86 -17.15 7.56
C LEU A 31 -24.19 -16.87 8.91
N GLN A 32 -22.93 -17.29 9.05
CA GLN A 32 -22.14 -17.01 10.25
C GLN A 32 -21.60 -15.58 10.29
N THR A 33 -21.96 -14.74 9.32
CA THR A 33 -21.45 -13.38 9.20
C THR A 33 -22.20 -12.40 10.10
N GLN A 34 -21.49 -11.41 10.66
CA GLN A 34 -22.08 -10.24 11.31
C GLN A 34 -21.82 -8.95 10.52
N PRO A 35 -22.81 -8.45 9.75
CA PRO A 35 -22.70 -7.18 9.07
C PRO A 35 -22.60 -6.03 10.08
N ARG A 36 -21.58 -5.17 9.92
CA ARG A 36 -21.37 -3.98 10.78
C ARG A 36 -21.30 -2.74 9.92
N VAL A 37 -22.04 -1.70 10.29
CA VAL A 37 -21.96 -0.42 9.60
C VAL A 37 -20.68 0.30 10.01
N ALA A 38 -19.96 0.84 9.04
CA ALA A 38 -18.69 1.52 9.22
C ALA A 38 -18.63 2.82 8.38
N GLY A 39 -17.49 3.50 8.45
CA GLY A 39 -17.14 4.54 7.49
C GLY A 39 -17.87 5.89 7.67
N GLY A 40 -18.02 6.60 6.55
CA GLY A 40 -18.47 8.00 6.52
C GLY A 40 -19.88 8.18 7.10
N TRP A 41 -20.74 7.19 6.90
CA TRP A 41 -22.10 7.16 7.44
C TRP A 41 -22.14 7.28 8.96
N VAL A 42 -21.29 6.52 9.69
CA VAL A 42 -21.28 6.53 11.16
C VAL A 42 -20.88 7.91 11.68
N ARG A 43 -19.84 8.51 11.08
CA ARG A 43 -19.41 9.88 11.41
C ARG A 43 -20.54 10.88 11.15
N ASP A 44 -21.12 10.84 9.95
CA ASP A 44 -22.12 11.82 9.51
C ASP A 44 -23.37 11.75 10.39
N LYS A 45 -23.79 10.54 10.80
CA LYS A 45 -24.86 10.35 11.77
C LYS A 45 -24.58 10.94 13.14
N LEU A 46 -23.37 10.74 13.65
CA LEU A 46 -22.96 11.29 14.95
C LEU A 46 -22.94 12.82 14.93
N ILE A 47 -22.69 13.46 13.79
CA ILE A 47 -22.71 14.93 13.67
C ILE A 47 -24.03 15.48 13.10
N GLY A 48 -25.08 14.65 12.99
CA GLY A 48 -26.40 15.06 12.55
C GLY A 48 -26.52 15.39 11.06
N LYS A 49 -25.62 14.88 10.22
CA LYS A 49 -25.69 15.00 8.77
C LYS A 49 -26.34 13.77 8.14
N GLU A 50 -27.07 14.00 7.05
CA GLU A 50 -27.55 12.91 6.21
C GLU A 50 -26.42 12.37 5.33
N CYS A 51 -26.40 11.06 5.14
CA CYS A 51 -25.42 10.36 4.33
C CYS A 51 -26.17 9.33 3.48
N HIS A 52 -25.87 9.28 2.19
CA HIS A 52 -26.55 8.40 1.23
C HIS A 52 -25.75 7.14 0.87
N ASP A 53 -24.53 7.04 1.40
CA ASP A 53 -23.60 5.94 1.19
C ASP A 53 -23.34 5.23 2.53
N ILE A 54 -23.53 3.92 2.59
CA ILE A 54 -23.36 3.08 3.78
C ILE A 54 -22.23 2.09 3.53
N ASP A 55 -21.15 2.18 4.29
CA ASP A 55 -20.11 1.15 4.29
C ASP A 55 -20.52 0.02 5.26
N ILE A 56 -20.52 -1.24 4.80
CA ILE A 56 -20.79 -2.43 5.61
C ILE A 56 -19.53 -3.32 5.65
N ALA A 57 -18.97 -3.53 6.82
CA ALA A 57 -17.96 -4.55 7.04
C ALA A 57 -18.63 -5.92 7.22
N LEU A 58 -18.07 -6.94 6.58
CA LEU A 58 -18.42 -8.35 6.77
C LEU A 58 -17.19 -9.05 7.35
N ASP A 59 -17.39 -9.93 8.31
CA ASP A 59 -16.35 -10.61 9.10
C ASP A 59 -15.82 -11.89 8.45
N ASN A 60 -16.65 -12.67 7.74
CA ASN A 60 -16.25 -13.98 7.20
C ASN A 60 -16.76 -14.30 5.79
N MET A 61 -17.20 -13.29 5.03
CA MET A 61 -17.61 -13.48 3.63
C MET A 61 -17.40 -12.25 2.75
N LEU A 62 -17.39 -12.45 1.42
CA LEU A 62 -17.25 -11.34 0.48
C LEU A 62 -18.53 -10.53 0.37
N GLY A 63 -18.35 -9.24 0.09
CA GLY A 63 -19.44 -8.37 -0.34
C GLY A 63 -20.23 -8.92 -1.53
N SER A 64 -19.57 -9.46 -2.55
CA SER A 64 -20.25 -10.00 -3.74
C SER A 64 -21.06 -11.26 -3.45
N GLU A 65 -20.54 -12.15 -2.60
CA GLU A 65 -21.25 -13.34 -2.13
C GLU A 65 -22.45 -12.94 -1.28
N PHE A 66 -22.26 -11.96 -0.40
CA PHE A 66 -23.33 -11.45 0.44
C PHE A 66 -24.39 -10.72 -0.38
N VAL A 67 -23.99 -9.94 -1.39
CA VAL A 67 -24.91 -9.32 -2.37
C VAL A 67 -25.72 -10.37 -3.11
N ALA A 68 -25.09 -11.47 -3.53
CA ALA A 68 -25.80 -12.58 -4.17
C ALA A 68 -26.83 -13.22 -3.23
N LYS A 69 -26.49 -13.37 -1.93
CA LYS A 69 -27.42 -13.85 -0.90
C LYS A 69 -28.54 -12.86 -0.60
N VAL A 70 -28.24 -11.58 -0.51
CA VAL A 70 -29.27 -10.54 -0.35
C VAL A 70 -30.20 -10.54 -1.56
N LYS A 71 -29.69 -10.72 -2.78
CA LYS A 71 -30.51 -10.89 -3.99
C LYS A 71 -31.46 -12.07 -3.87
N GLU A 72 -30.93 -13.25 -3.57
CA GLU A 72 -31.71 -14.49 -3.39
C GLU A 72 -32.78 -14.33 -2.29
N TYR A 73 -32.45 -13.62 -1.20
CA TYR A 73 -33.40 -13.33 -0.13
C TYR A 73 -34.51 -12.38 -0.59
N LEU A 74 -34.18 -11.33 -1.34
CA LEU A 74 -35.17 -10.40 -1.89
C LEU A 74 -36.10 -11.08 -2.89
N SER A 75 -35.59 -11.99 -3.72
CA SER A 75 -36.40 -12.86 -4.58
C SER A 75 -37.39 -13.67 -3.74
N PHE A 76 -36.88 -14.31 -2.68
CA PHE A 76 -37.67 -15.16 -1.80
C PHE A 76 -38.82 -14.38 -1.12
N VAL A 77 -38.59 -13.14 -0.68
CA VAL A 77 -39.62 -12.32 -0.05
C VAL A 77 -40.51 -11.55 -1.05
N GLY A 78 -40.29 -11.72 -2.36
CA GLY A 78 -41.09 -11.08 -3.40
C GLY A 78 -40.81 -9.58 -3.56
N GLU A 79 -39.61 -9.13 -3.19
CA GLU A 79 -39.16 -7.72 -3.29
C GLU A 79 -38.16 -7.51 -4.43
N GLU A 80 -38.27 -8.32 -5.49
CA GLU A 80 -37.25 -8.43 -6.54
C GLU A 80 -37.29 -7.31 -7.59
N GLU A 81 -38.46 -6.67 -7.84
CA GLU A 81 -38.59 -5.46 -8.66
C GLU A 81 -40.02 -4.90 -8.66
N ASP A 82 -40.19 -3.56 -8.66
CA ASP A 82 -41.38 -2.94 -9.24
C ASP A 82 -41.12 -1.49 -9.70
N ALA A 83 -41.85 -1.05 -10.74
CA ALA A 83 -41.68 0.19 -11.51
C ALA A 83 -41.86 1.53 -10.73
N LYS A 84 -41.81 1.50 -9.39
CA LYS A 84 -41.97 2.64 -8.47
C LYS A 84 -40.84 2.78 -7.43
N GLY A 85 -39.72 2.08 -7.58
CA GLY A 85 -38.51 2.37 -6.80
C GLY A 85 -38.45 1.73 -5.41
N ILE A 86 -38.76 0.43 -5.31
CA ILE A 86 -38.47 -0.39 -4.12
C ILE A 86 -37.68 -1.61 -4.60
N GLY A 87 -36.50 -1.86 -4.03
CA GLY A 87 -35.70 -3.07 -4.28
C GLY A 87 -34.72 -3.06 -5.45
N VAL A 88 -34.08 -1.94 -5.80
CA VAL A 88 -33.14 -1.92 -6.94
C VAL A 88 -31.76 -2.46 -6.55
N ILE A 89 -31.47 -3.74 -6.80
CA ILE A 89 -30.08 -4.22 -6.85
C ILE A 89 -29.47 -3.79 -8.19
N VAL A 90 -28.78 -2.64 -8.21
CA VAL A 90 -27.81 -2.38 -9.28
C VAL A 90 -26.44 -2.83 -8.79
N ILE A 91 -25.97 -3.97 -9.29
CA ILE A 91 -24.54 -4.29 -9.25
C ILE A 91 -23.92 -3.45 -10.36
N GLN A 92 -23.45 -2.25 -10.03
CA GLN A 92 -22.64 -1.49 -10.97
C GLN A 92 -21.21 -2.00 -10.88
N SER A 93 -20.77 -2.77 -11.88
CA SER A 93 -19.40 -2.61 -12.33
C SER A 93 -19.26 -1.12 -12.67
N ASN A 94 -18.37 -0.37 -12.03
CA ASN A 94 -18.23 1.06 -12.29
C ASN A 94 -17.16 1.31 -13.37
N PRO A 95 -17.50 1.36 -14.67
CA PRO A 95 -16.52 1.51 -15.75
C PRO A 95 -15.87 2.90 -15.79
N LYS A 96 -16.41 3.90 -15.08
CA LYS A 96 -15.90 5.28 -15.09
C LYS A 96 -14.79 5.53 -14.07
N GLN A 97 -14.58 4.63 -13.10
CA GLN A 97 -13.48 4.68 -12.15
C GLN A 97 -12.67 3.38 -12.25
N SER A 98 -11.83 3.32 -13.29
CA SER A 98 -11.00 2.17 -13.68
C SER A 98 -11.81 0.89 -13.96
N LYS A 99 -11.73 0.38 -15.21
CA LYS A 99 -12.47 -0.79 -15.75
C LYS A 99 -12.38 -2.11 -14.95
N HIS A 100 -11.73 -2.14 -13.79
CA HIS A 100 -11.42 -3.33 -12.99
C HIS A 100 -11.69 -3.16 -11.48
N LEU A 101 -12.38 -2.08 -11.08
CA LEU A 101 -12.83 -1.87 -9.70
C LEU A 101 -14.13 -2.64 -9.48
N GLU A 102 -14.02 -3.91 -9.10
CA GLU A 102 -15.19 -4.70 -8.76
C GLU A 102 -15.53 -4.45 -7.27
N THR A 103 -16.00 -3.24 -6.94
CA THR A 103 -16.66 -3.05 -5.64
C THR A 103 -18.03 -3.71 -5.75
N ALA A 104 -18.36 -4.61 -4.82
CA ALA A 104 -19.70 -5.16 -4.75
C ALA A 104 -20.62 -4.07 -4.15
N THR A 105 -20.88 -3.02 -4.91
CA THR A 105 -21.81 -1.97 -4.51
C THR A 105 -23.21 -2.49 -4.82
N MET A 106 -24.09 -2.47 -3.83
CA MET A 106 -25.51 -2.63 -4.07
C MET A 106 -26.23 -1.33 -3.78
N ARG A 107 -27.25 -1.03 -4.58
CA ARG A 107 -28.26 -0.06 -4.16
C ARG A 107 -29.36 -0.83 -3.43
N LEU A 108 -29.88 -0.29 -2.34
CA LEU A 108 -31.01 -0.88 -1.61
C LEU A 108 -31.87 0.24 -1.05
N PHE A 109 -33.16 0.25 -1.41
CA PHE A 109 -34.11 1.32 -1.06
C PHE A 109 -33.58 2.75 -1.33
N GLY A 110 -32.81 2.92 -2.41
CA GLY A 110 -32.25 4.21 -2.82
C GLY A 110 -30.87 4.56 -2.22
N LEU A 111 -30.39 3.82 -1.22
CA LEU A 111 -29.08 4.02 -0.59
C LEU A 111 -28.01 3.14 -1.25
N SER A 112 -26.78 3.64 -1.36
CA SER A 112 -25.62 2.89 -1.87
C SER A 112 -24.93 2.15 -0.72
N ILE A 113 -24.58 0.88 -0.90
CA ILE A 113 -23.95 0.04 0.12
C ILE A 113 -22.66 -0.58 -0.41
N ASP A 114 -21.53 -0.35 0.28
CA ASP A 114 -20.19 -0.84 -0.08
C ASP A 114 -19.66 -1.82 0.98
N PHE A 115 -19.01 -2.92 0.56
CA PHE A 115 -18.46 -3.93 1.47
C PHE A 115 -16.93 -3.89 1.61
N VAL A 116 -16.40 -3.98 2.84
CA VAL A 116 -15.06 -3.46 3.18
C VAL A 116 -14.17 -4.42 3.99
N ASN A 117 -12.95 -4.77 3.50
CA ASN A 117 -11.94 -5.59 4.23
C ASN A 117 -10.61 -4.87 4.55
N LEU A 118 -9.82 -4.41 3.57
CA LEU A 118 -8.51 -3.75 3.82
C LEU A 118 -8.60 -2.24 4.12
N ARG A 119 -9.77 -1.63 3.93
CA ARG A 119 -9.98 -0.19 4.09
C ARG A 119 -9.94 0.25 5.56
N ALA A 120 -10.24 -0.65 6.49
CA ALA A 120 -10.10 -0.39 7.92
C ALA A 120 -8.65 -0.06 8.28
N ILE A 121 -7.68 -0.80 7.71
CA ILE A 121 -6.25 -0.51 7.86
C ILE A 121 -5.92 0.86 7.26
N ARG A 122 -6.37 1.14 6.03
CA ARG A 122 -6.12 2.41 5.36
C ARG A 122 -6.68 3.59 6.16
N PHE A 123 -7.91 3.47 6.68
CA PHE A 123 -8.54 4.51 7.47
C PHE A 123 -7.90 4.67 8.85
N GLY A 124 -7.57 3.56 9.51
CA GLY A 124 -6.83 3.58 10.76
C GLY A 124 -5.50 4.32 10.61
N ALA A 125 -4.76 4.05 9.53
CA ALA A 125 -3.52 4.76 9.25
C ALA A 125 -3.78 6.23 8.89
N ARG A 126 -4.66 6.48 7.91
CA ARG A 126 -4.92 7.83 7.36
C ARG A 126 -5.43 8.83 8.41
N PHE A 127 -6.28 8.36 9.33
CA PHE A 127 -6.90 9.18 10.37
C PHE A 127 -6.27 9.00 11.74
N ASP A 128 -5.14 8.26 11.81
CA ASP A 128 -4.40 8.02 13.04
C ASP A 128 -5.18 7.25 14.13
N PHE A 129 -6.24 6.54 13.77
CA PHE A 129 -7.03 5.75 14.73
C PHE A 129 -6.30 4.50 15.20
N ILE A 130 -6.57 4.10 16.44
CA ILE A 130 -6.12 2.83 17.00
C ILE A 130 -7.05 1.72 16.51
N LEU A 131 -6.48 0.66 15.93
CA LEU A 131 -7.26 -0.53 15.58
C LEU A 131 -7.69 -1.26 16.86
N ASP A 132 -8.97 -1.62 16.91
CA ASP A 132 -9.56 -2.37 18.02
C ASP A 132 -8.88 -3.74 18.22
N GLU A 133 -8.69 -4.15 19.47
CA GLU A 133 -8.00 -5.40 19.80
C GLU A 133 -8.75 -6.66 19.35
N GLU A 134 -10.09 -6.63 19.32
CA GLU A 134 -10.88 -7.74 18.78
C GLU A 134 -10.71 -7.83 17.25
N LEU A 135 -10.64 -6.69 16.56
CA LEU A 135 -10.33 -6.65 15.13
C LEU A 135 -8.95 -7.24 14.85
N LYS A 136 -7.94 -6.94 15.68
CA LYS A 136 -6.60 -7.51 15.54
C LYS A 136 -6.61 -9.03 15.70
N LYS A 137 -7.33 -9.53 16.70
CA LYS A 137 -7.49 -10.98 16.92
C LYS A 137 -8.20 -11.66 15.74
N ALA A 138 -9.28 -11.07 15.26
CA ALA A 138 -10.03 -11.60 14.13
C ALA A 138 -9.20 -11.64 12.84
N ALA A 139 -8.46 -10.56 12.53
CA ALA A 139 -7.60 -10.53 11.35
C ALA A 139 -6.36 -11.44 11.44
N ALA A 140 -5.93 -11.81 12.65
CA ALA A 140 -4.85 -12.77 12.87
C ALA A 140 -5.30 -14.23 12.71
N ASP A 141 -6.61 -14.51 12.66
CA ASP A 141 -7.17 -15.85 12.47
C ASP A 141 -6.82 -16.43 11.09
N ASP A 142 -6.44 -17.72 11.07
CA ASP A 142 -5.96 -18.37 9.86
C ASP A 142 -7.06 -18.58 8.81
N ASP A 143 -8.32 -18.72 9.21
CA ASP A 143 -9.43 -18.85 8.27
C ASP A 143 -9.77 -17.49 7.67
N VAL A 144 -9.68 -16.41 8.45
CA VAL A 144 -9.79 -15.02 7.92
C VAL A 144 -8.67 -14.70 6.93
N LYS A 145 -7.42 -15.14 7.20
CA LYS A 145 -6.30 -15.00 6.26
C LYS A 145 -6.51 -15.80 4.97
N LYS A 146 -6.94 -17.06 5.08
CA LYS A 146 -7.27 -17.88 3.89
C LYS A 146 -8.36 -17.24 3.07
N ASP A 147 -9.40 -16.72 3.72
CA ASP A 147 -10.49 -16.02 3.06
C ASP A 147 -10.02 -14.74 2.38
N LEU A 148 -9.16 -13.95 3.03
CA LEU A 148 -8.53 -12.78 2.41
C LEU A 148 -7.81 -13.15 1.09
N VAL A 149 -7.02 -14.23 1.11
CA VAL A 149 -6.21 -14.66 -0.04
C VAL A 149 -7.05 -15.31 -1.15
N ASN A 150 -8.04 -16.12 -0.79
CA ASN A 150 -8.81 -16.91 -1.74
C ASN A 150 -10.01 -16.15 -2.31
N LYS A 151 -10.61 -15.28 -1.51
CA LYS A 151 -11.86 -14.61 -1.83
C LYS A 151 -11.63 -13.19 -2.37
N ILE A 152 -10.56 -12.48 -1.99
CA ILE A 152 -10.28 -11.13 -2.51
C ILE A 152 -9.34 -11.19 -3.71
N SER A 153 -9.72 -10.53 -4.81
CA SER A 153 -8.84 -10.43 -5.97
C SER A 153 -7.56 -9.65 -5.68
N ARG A 154 -6.49 -10.05 -6.35
CA ARG A 154 -5.16 -9.42 -6.23
C ARG A 154 -5.18 -7.95 -6.66
N GLU A 155 -6.00 -7.61 -7.64
CA GLU A 155 -6.22 -6.25 -8.14
C GLU A 155 -6.79 -5.34 -7.05
N ARG A 156 -7.73 -5.83 -6.24
CA ARG A 156 -8.33 -5.07 -5.14
C ARG A 156 -7.36 -4.86 -3.99
N ILE A 157 -6.67 -5.93 -3.58
CA ILE A 157 -5.59 -5.84 -2.57
C ILE A 157 -4.57 -4.79 -3.03
N GLY A 158 -4.10 -4.92 -4.27
CA GLY A 158 -3.16 -3.99 -4.87
C GLY A 158 -3.63 -2.53 -4.86
N THR A 159 -4.90 -2.28 -5.16
CA THR A 159 -5.47 -0.93 -5.17
C THR A 159 -5.53 -0.31 -3.79
N GLU A 160 -5.93 -1.09 -2.77
CA GLU A 160 -6.00 -0.56 -1.41
C GLU A 160 -4.60 -0.26 -0.84
N ILE A 161 -3.62 -1.13 -1.12
CA ILE A 161 -2.21 -0.88 -0.77
C ILE A 161 -1.68 0.36 -1.46
N ASP A 162 -1.99 0.54 -2.74
CA ASP A 162 -1.56 1.72 -3.49
C ASP A 162 -2.08 3.03 -2.89
N LEU A 163 -3.33 3.01 -2.40
CA LEU A 163 -3.93 4.13 -1.68
C LEU A 163 -3.32 4.35 -0.30
N MET A 164 -2.84 3.29 0.37
CA MET A 164 -2.10 3.39 1.63
C MET A 164 -0.71 3.99 1.41
N ILE A 165 0.04 3.48 0.43
CA ILE A 165 1.39 3.95 0.09
C ILE A 165 1.38 5.40 -0.40
N SER A 166 0.38 5.77 -1.20
CA SER A 166 0.22 7.14 -1.70
C SER A 166 -0.36 8.10 -0.64
N GLY A 167 -0.81 7.58 0.50
CA GLY A 167 -1.44 8.36 1.56
C GLY A 167 -0.47 9.23 2.35
N ASN A 168 -0.99 9.82 3.43
CA ASN A 168 -0.27 10.65 4.39
C ASN A 168 0.43 9.85 5.50
N GLN A 169 0.10 8.57 5.66
CA GLN A 169 0.62 7.70 6.72
C GLN A 169 0.95 6.29 6.18
N PRO A 170 1.85 6.16 5.18
CA PRO A 170 2.15 4.87 4.56
C PRO A 170 2.86 3.92 5.52
N VAL A 171 3.72 4.45 6.41
CA VAL A 171 4.44 3.66 7.42
C VAL A 171 3.46 2.97 8.36
N LYS A 172 2.56 3.74 8.98
CA LYS A 172 1.53 3.22 9.89
C LYS A 172 0.62 2.18 9.23
N ALA A 173 0.31 2.36 7.94
CA ALA A 173 -0.47 1.39 7.20
C ALA A 173 0.25 0.04 7.05
N ILE A 174 1.55 0.06 6.74
CA ILE A 174 2.36 -1.16 6.67
C ILE A 174 2.57 -1.77 8.07
N GLU A 175 2.76 -0.95 9.10
CA GLU A 175 2.84 -1.43 10.50
C GLU A 175 1.57 -2.18 10.90
N TYR A 176 0.39 -1.66 10.57
CA TYR A 176 -0.86 -2.39 10.78
C TYR A 176 -0.93 -3.70 10.01
N ILE A 177 -0.47 -3.75 8.75
CA ILE A 177 -0.40 -5.01 8.00
C ILE A 177 0.54 -6.01 8.70
N CYS A 178 1.67 -5.55 9.23
CA CYS A 178 2.61 -6.38 9.98
C CYS A 178 2.03 -6.86 11.32
N ASP A 179 1.40 -5.98 12.08
CA ASP A 179 0.81 -6.30 13.38
C ASP A 179 -0.39 -7.24 13.27
N LEU A 180 -1.15 -7.14 12.18
CA LEU A 180 -2.22 -8.09 11.83
C LEU A 180 -1.69 -9.39 11.24
N THR A 181 -0.37 -9.53 11.07
CA THR A 181 0.28 -10.71 10.46
C THR A 181 -0.17 -11.01 9.03
N LEU A 182 -0.63 -9.98 8.30
CA LEU A 182 -1.17 -10.08 6.92
C LEU A 182 -0.13 -9.82 5.83
N PHE A 183 1.12 -9.50 6.20
CA PHE A 183 2.12 -9.01 5.24
C PHE A 183 2.34 -9.97 4.07
N TRP A 184 2.50 -11.27 4.34
CA TRP A 184 2.74 -12.26 3.29
C TRP A 184 1.47 -12.67 2.54
N ASP A 185 0.30 -12.47 3.13
CA ASP A 185 -0.99 -12.63 2.44
C ASP A 185 -1.20 -11.49 1.44
N VAL A 186 -0.85 -10.27 1.84
CA VAL A 186 -0.95 -9.05 1.03
C VAL A 186 0.14 -8.98 -0.03
N PHE A 187 1.39 -9.30 0.27
CA PHE A 187 2.51 -9.24 -0.66
C PHE A 187 2.92 -10.62 -1.17
N LYS A 188 1.93 -11.49 -1.33
CA LYS A 188 2.11 -12.89 -1.73
C LYS A 188 3.07 -13.02 -2.90
N PHE A 189 4.12 -13.80 -2.72
CA PHE A 189 4.99 -14.21 -3.80
C PHE A 189 4.96 -15.74 -3.85
N ASN A 190 4.77 -16.31 -5.04
CA ASN A 190 4.84 -17.75 -5.21
C ASN A 190 6.31 -18.14 -5.27
N ILE A 191 6.92 -18.58 -4.16
CA ILE A 191 7.94 -19.64 -4.17
C ILE A 191 8.36 -20.10 -2.77
N ASN A 192 8.71 -21.39 -2.71
CA ASN A 192 9.43 -22.12 -1.66
C ASN A 192 10.83 -21.54 -1.40
N LEU A 193 10.91 -20.27 -1.01
CA LEU A 193 12.09 -19.71 -0.38
C LEU A 193 11.66 -19.40 1.05
N PRO A 194 12.37 -19.87 2.09
CA PRO A 194 12.26 -19.21 3.37
C PRO A 194 12.81 -17.81 3.14
N LEU A 195 11.94 -16.85 2.86
CA LEU A 195 12.31 -15.46 3.08
C LEU A 195 12.50 -15.37 4.59
N ASN A 196 13.74 -15.55 5.05
CA ASN A 196 14.18 -15.15 6.39
C ASN A 196 14.22 -13.62 6.51
N VAL A 197 13.25 -12.95 5.88
CA VAL A 197 13.08 -11.50 5.89
C VAL A 197 11.91 -11.22 6.81
N ASP A 198 12.19 -10.56 7.93
CA ASP A 198 11.16 -10.08 8.83
C ASP A 198 10.35 -8.98 8.11
N PRO A 199 9.01 -9.08 7.98
CA PRO A 199 8.16 -8.00 7.49
C PRO A 199 8.42 -6.64 8.17
N ARG A 200 8.81 -6.65 9.45
CA ARG A 200 9.15 -5.43 10.18
C ARG A 200 10.41 -4.75 9.64
N LEU A 201 11.32 -5.49 9.01
CA LEU A 201 12.47 -4.90 8.32
C LEU A 201 12.02 -4.12 7.08
N CYS A 202 11.06 -4.65 6.31
CA CYS A 202 10.44 -3.93 5.19
C CYS A 202 9.77 -2.62 5.67
N ALA A 203 9.02 -2.69 6.78
CA ALA A 203 8.42 -1.51 7.40
C ALA A 203 9.48 -0.50 7.88
N ALA A 204 10.61 -0.96 8.44
CA ALA A 204 11.68 -0.09 8.91
C ALA A 204 12.36 0.69 7.77
N TYR A 205 12.62 0.05 6.62
CA TYR A 205 13.15 0.75 5.44
C TYR A 205 12.16 1.75 4.85
N LEU A 206 10.86 1.41 4.86
CA LEU A 206 9.82 2.36 4.50
C LEU A 206 9.78 3.56 5.46
N ASP A 207 9.86 3.34 6.77
CA ASP A 207 9.89 4.40 7.79
C ASP A 207 11.09 5.34 7.61
N ALA A 208 12.29 4.78 7.48
CA ALA A 208 13.50 5.57 7.26
C ALA A 208 13.41 6.43 6.00
N THR A 209 12.94 5.84 4.91
CA THR A 209 12.75 6.57 3.65
C THR A 209 11.69 7.66 3.79
N TRP A 210 10.55 7.34 4.42
CA TRP A 210 9.46 8.29 4.66
C TRP A 210 9.92 9.48 5.47
N ARG A 211 10.71 9.26 6.52
CA ARG A 211 11.27 10.33 7.36
C ARG A 211 12.31 11.17 6.63
N LEU A 212 13.17 10.56 5.81
CA LEU A 212 14.19 11.29 5.05
C LEU A 212 13.58 12.17 3.94
N ILE A 213 12.53 11.67 3.27
CA ILE A 213 11.79 12.45 2.28
C ILE A 213 11.03 13.61 2.95
N ASN A 214 10.22 13.33 3.98
CA ASN A 214 9.37 14.36 4.59
C ASN A 214 10.09 15.26 5.60
N GLY A 215 11.29 14.89 6.04
CA GLY A 215 12.14 15.73 6.89
C GLY A 215 12.77 16.91 6.15
N GLY A 216 12.51 17.08 4.85
CA GLY A 216 13.11 18.13 4.01
C GLY A 216 14.61 17.92 3.78
N CYS A 217 15.07 16.68 3.85
CA CYS A 217 16.49 16.37 4.03
C CYS A 217 17.22 15.92 2.77
N CYS A 218 16.51 15.35 1.79
CA CYS A 218 17.15 14.71 0.65
C CYS A 218 16.71 15.33 -0.68
N PHE A 219 15.41 15.35 -0.97
CA PHE A 219 14.87 15.96 -2.18
C PHE A 219 13.34 16.01 -2.10
N GLU A 220 12.75 16.91 -2.88
CA GLU A 220 11.30 17.02 -3.02
C GLU A 220 10.83 16.28 -4.27
N PHE A 221 9.56 15.88 -4.26
CA PHE A 221 8.90 15.33 -5.43
C PHE A 221 7.89 16.34 -5.94
N ASP A 222 7.99 16.68 -7.22
CA ASP A 222 7.00 17.54 -7.88
C ASP A 222 5.65 16.83 -8.04
N ASP A 223 5.68 15.50 -8.14
CA ASP A 223 4.52 14.64 -8.38
C ASP A 223 4.41 13.48 -7.36
N ASP A 224 3.18 13.03 -7.13
CA ASP A 224 2.88 11.90 -6.23
C ASP A 224 3.41 10.55 -6.76
N GLU A 225 3.58 10.40 -8.08
CA GLU A 225 3.99 9.13 -8.68
C GLU A 225 5.46 8.77 -8.38
N PRO A 226 6.45 9.65 -8.58
CA PRO A 226 7.82 9.41 -8.16
C PRO A 226 7.96 9.11 -6.65
N ARG A 227 7.20 9.83 -5.81
CA ARG A 227 7.15 9.58 -4.35
C ARG A 227 6.65 8.16 -4.06
N ARG A 228 5.54 7.76 -4.68
CA ARG A 228 4.97 6.41 -4.56
C ARG A 228 5.97 5.33 -4.94
N LEU A 229 6.69 5.51 -6.05
CA LEU A 229 7.68 4.54 -6.53
C LEU A 229 8.90 4.47 -5.60
N ALA A 230 9.35 5.59 -5.03
CA ALA A 230 10.39 5.60 -4.00
C ALA A 230 9.99 4.80 -2.75
N LEU A 231 8.74 4.93 -2.31
CA LEU A 231 8.22 4.16 -1.17
C LEU A 231 8.11 2.66 -1.47
N TYR A 232 7.68 2.27 -2.68
CA TYR A 232 7.72 0.86 -3.09
C TYR A 232 9.16 0.32 -3.16
N SER A 233 10.11 1.11 -3.68
CA SER A 233 11.53 0.75 -3.69
C SER A 233 12.07 0.53 -2.28
N ALA A 234 11.69 1.37 -1.32
CA ALA A 234 12.07 1.24 0.08
C ALA A 234 11.44 0.02 0.75
N LEU A 235 10.12 -0.14 0.61
CA LEU A 235 9.36 -1.23 1.25
C LEU A 235 9.92 -2.60 0.85
N PHE A 236 10.28 -2.78 -0.41
CA PHE A 236 10.80 -4.06 -0.92
C PHE A 236 12.33 -4.12 -1.00
N LEU A 237 13.03 -3.15 -0.40
CA LEU A 237 14.50 -3.12 -0.40
C LEU A 237 15.15 -4.38 0.21
N PRO A 238 14.60 -4.99 1.29
CA PRO A 238 15.09 -6.27 1.80
C PRO A 238 14.96 -7.43 0.79
N LEU A 239 14.07 -7.32 -0.18
CA LEU A 239 13.77 -8.36 -1.17
C LEU A 239 14.49 -8.13 -2.51
N ARG A 240 15.31 -7.08 -2.64
CA ARG A 240 15.94 -6.66 -3.90
C ARG A 240 16.72 -7.75 -4.64
N ASN A 241 17.36 -8.67 -3.88
CA ASN A 241 18.17 -9.76 -4.41
C ASN A 241 17.39 -11.08 -4.54
N ALA A 242 16.16 -11.14 -4.04
CA ALA A 242 15.34 -12.34 -4.12
C ALA A 242 14.89 -12.57 -5.57
N THR A 243 15.10 -13.79 -6.07
CA THR A 243 14.70 -14.19 -7.42
C THR A 243 14.00 -15.55 -7.39
N TYR A 244 13.26 -15.83 -8.45
CA TYR A 244 12.39 -16.98 -8.53
C TYR A 244 12.33 -17.48 -9.97
N LYS A 245 12.16 -18.79 -10.17
CA LYS A 245 12.06 -19.37 -11.52
C LYS A 245 10.62 -19.37 -12.00
N ASP A 246 10.35 -18.73 -13.14
CA ASP A 246 9.04 -18.81 -13.79
C ASP A 246 8.79 -20.21 -14.38
N ARG A 247 7.57 -20.44 -14.90
CA ARG A 247 7.20 -21.72 -15.56
C ARG A 247 8.09 -22.07 -16.75
N LYS A 248 8.84 -21.10 -17.30
CA LYS A 248 9.77 -21.27 -18.41
C LYS A 248 11.24 -21.38 -17.94
N GLY A 249 11.47 -21.47 -16.63
CA GLY A 249 12.81 -21.59 -16.02
C GLY A 249 13.62 -20.30 -15.99
N ARG A 250 13.03 -19.14 -16.32
CA ARG A 250 13.70 -17.84 -16.28
C ARG A 250 13.76 -17.32 -14.85
N ASN A 251 14.89 -16.75 -14.46
CA ASN A 251 15.04 -16.08 -13.17
C ASN A 251 14.37 -14.70 -13.24
N ILE A 252 13.31 -14.51 -12.44
CA ILE A 252 12.56 -13.26 -12.34
C ILE A 252 12.76 -12.68 -10.93
N PRO A 253 12.98 -11.36 -10.78
CA PRO A 253 13.05 -10.72 -9.48
C PRO A 253 11.73 -10.86 -8.69
N ALA A 254 11.82 -11.18 -7.40
CA ALA A 254 10.65 -11.33 -6.53
C ALA A 254 9.84 -10.04 -6.43
N VAL A 255 10.52 -8.89 -6.34
CA VAL A 255 9.88 -7.56 -6.30
C VAL A 255 9.04 -7.29 -7.56
N ASN A 256 9.48 -7.77 -8.73
CA ASN A 256 8.74 -7.62 -9.98
C ASN A 256 7.42 -8.40 -9.93
N TYR A 257 7.43 -9.62 -9.38
CA TYR A 257 6.21 -10.41 -9.17
C TYR A 257 5.29 -9.79 -8.14
N ILE A 258 5.83 -9.30 -7.02
CA ILE A 258 5.02 -8.63 -6.00
C ILE A 258 4.28 -7.44 -6.62
N LEU A 259 4.97 -6.58 -7.36
CA LEU A 259 4.32 -5.42 -7.97
C LEU A 259 3.35 -5.82 -9.11
N ARG A 260 3.76 -6.69 -10.03
CA ARG A 260 2.97 -6.99 -11.25
C ARG A 260 1.90 -8.04 -11.06
N ASP A 261 2.22 -9.14 -10.41
CA ASP A 261 1.33 -10.29 -10.28
C ASP A 261 0.55 -10.25 -8.97
N SER A 262 1.20 -9.82 -7.89
CA SER A 262 0.58 -9.77 -6.57
C SER A 262 -0.26 -8.52 -6.36
N LEU A 263 0.27 -7.33 -6.64
CA LEU A 263 -0.42 -6.05 -6.45
C LEU A 263 -1.02 -5.50 -7.75
N LYS A 264 -0.77 -6.15 -8.89
CA LYS A 264 -1.36 -5.78 -10.19
C LYS A 264 -1.08 -4.32 -10.58
N ARG A 265 0.11 -3.82 -10.22
CA ARG A 265 0.60 -2.48 -10.61
C ARG A 265 1.01 -2.48 -12.08
N LYS A 266 1.14 -1.27 -12.63
CA LYS A 266 1.59 -1.08 -14.03
C LYS A 266 2.97 -1.72 -14.23
N ALA A 267 3.20 -2.26 -15.42
CA ALA A 267 4.50 -2.86 -15.76
C ALA A 267 5.64 -1.82 -15.66
N CYS A 268 5.40 -0.59 -16.12
CA CYS A 268 6.37 0.51 -16.01
C CYS A 268 6.77 0.79 -14.57
N ASP A 269 5.81 0.84 -13.63
CA ASP A 269 6.07 1.07 -12.21
C ASP A 269 6.98 -0.03 -11.63
N ALA A 270 6.67 -1.29 -11.96
CA ALA A 270 7.49 -2.42 -11.54
C ALA A 270 8.90 -2.39 -12.14
N ASP A 271 9.02 -2.04 -13.42
CA ASP A 271 10.30 -1.95 -14.10
C ASP A 271 11.15 -0.82 -13.52
N THR A 272 10.56 0.33 -13.18
CA THR A 272 11.24 1.43 -12.48
C THR A 272 11.78 0.99 -11.12
N VAL A 273 10.97 0.34 -10.28
CA VAL A 273 11.42 -0.15 -8.96
C VAL A 273 12.58 -1.14 -9.12
N ILE A 274 12.51 -2.04 -10.11
CA ILE A 274 13.59 -2.98 -10.39
C ILE A 274 14.86 -2.27 -10.90
N ASN A 275 14.73 -1.25 -11.74
CA ASN A 275 15.87 -0.48 -12.21
C ASN A 275 16.55 0.28 -11.05
N ILE A 276 15.77 0.85 -10.14
CA ILE A 276 16.28 1.44 -8.89
C ILE A 276 17.08 0.39 -8.12
N HIS A 277 16.51 -0.78 -7.84
CA HIS A 277 17.19 -1.86 -7.10
C HIS A 277 18.48 -2.36 -7.77
N LYS A 278 18.50 -2.49 -9.10
CA LYS A 278 19.69 -2.90 -9.86
C LYS A 278 20.80 -1.85 -9.85
N SER A 279 20.44 -0.57 -9.75
CA SER A 279 21.40 0.53 -9.72
C SER A 279 22.16 0.63 -8.38
N LEU A 280 21.66 -0.02 -7.32
CA LEU A 280 22.17 0.15 -5.96
C LEU A 280 23.60 -0.37 -5.79
N GLU A 281 23.94 -1.51 -6.40
CA GLU A 281 25.30 -2.07 -6.34
C GLU A 281 26.31 -1.12 -7.00
N LYS A 282 25.93 -0.52 -8.14
CA LYS A 282 26.75 0.48 -8.83
C LYS A 282 26.95 1.70 -7.94
N PHE A 283 25.89 2.24 -7.33
CA PHE A 283 26.00 3.35 -6.38
C PHE A 283 26.88 2.99 -5.17
N LEU A 284 26.66 1.84 -4.53
CA LEU A 284 27.46 1.39 -3.38
C LEU A 284 28.96 1.34 -3.70
N SER A 285 29.32 0.89 -4.91
CA SER A 285 30.72 0.89 -5.36
C SER A 285 31.31 2.30 -5.60
N LEU A 286 30.46 3.28 -5.92
CA LEU A 286 30.88 4.66 -6.23
C LEU A 286 30.91 5.57 -4.99
N ILE A 287 30.09 5.31 -3.97
CA ILE A 287 29.96 6.13 -2.74
C ILE A 287 31.33 6.48 -2.13
N PRO A 288 32.25 5.53 -1.86
CA PRO A 288 33.55 5.86 -1.27
C PRO A 288 34.37 6.84 -2.10
N SER A 289 34.31 6.70 -3.44
CA SER A 289 35.05 7.57 -4.37
C SER A 289 34.42 8.96 -4.44
N LEU A 290 33.08 9.05 -4.44
CA LEU A 290 32.36 10.32 -4.45
C LEU A 290 32.58 11.12 -3.16
N LEU A 291 32.59 10.45 -2.00
CA LEU A 291 32.91 11.08 -0.71
C LEU A 291 34.32 11.68 -0.67
N SER A 292 35.29 11.04 -1.34
CA SER A 292 36.66 11.54 -1.38
C SER A 292 36.82 12.89 -2.11
N ILE A 293 35.86 13.25 -2.96
CA ILE A 293 35.85 14.49 -3.74
C ILE A 293 35.22 15.64 -2.95
N GLU A 294 34.23 15.37 -2.09
CA GLU A 294 33.53 16.44 -1.39
C GLU A 294 34.47 17.32 -0.56
N GLY A 295 35.52 16.72 0.01
CA GLY A 295 36.53 17.39 0.82
C GLY A 295 37.82 17.84 0.10
N ARG A 296 37.89 17.83 -1.24
CA ARG A 296 39.09 18.25 -1.99
C ARG A 296 38.78 19.33 -3.04
N ASP A 297 39.55 20.41 -3.03
CA ASP A 297 39.47 21.51 -4.01
C ASP A 297 40.22 21.25 -5.34
N GLN A 298 40.99 20.15 -5.43
CA GLN A 298 41.83 19.86 -6.61
C GLN A 298 41.45 18.58 -7.35
N VAL A 299 41.63 18.67 -8.68
CA VAL A 299 41.37 17.66 -9.71
C VAL A 299 42.19 16.39 -9.46
N VAL A 300 41.67 15.48 -8.63
CA VAL A 300 41.95 14.04 -8.75
C VAL A 300 41.55 13.63 -10.19
N ASP A 301 42.08 12.53 -10.74
CA ASP A 301 41.62 11.99 -12.03
C ASP A 301 40.14 11.55 -11.94
N THR A 302 39.26 12.54 -11.95
CA THR A 302 37.81 12.44 -11.84
C THR A 302 37.21 12.02 -13.16
N SER A 303 38.00 11.92 -14.24
CA SER A 303 37.51 11.58 -15.57
C SER A 303 36.79 10.23 -15.57
N LYS A 304 37.44 9.20 -15.01
CA LYS A 304 36.85 7.86 -14.90
C LYS A 304 35.64 7.83 -13.96
N LEU A 305 35.73 8.48 -12.80
CA LEU A 305 34.62 8.52 -11.84
C LEU A 305 33.41 9.26 -12.41
N ARG A 306 33.63 10.41 -13.07
CA ARG A 306 32.61 11.19 -13.76
C ARG A 306 31.93 10.38 -14.85
N VAL A 307 32.70 9.63 -15.65
CA VAL A 307 32.14 8.75 -16.69
C VAL A 307 31.29 7.64 -16.08
N LEU A 308 31.79 6.91 -15.07
CA LEU A 308 31.04 5.83 -14.42
C LEU A 308 29.76 6.34 -13.75
N THR A 309 29.86 7.47 -13.05
CA THR A 309 28.71 8.13 -12.40
C THR A 309 27.72 8.62 -13.45
N GLY A 310 28.19 9.26 -14.52
CA GLY A 310 27.33 9.75 -15.60
C GLY A 310 26.61 8.61 -16.34
N LEU A 311 27.27 7.48 -16.57
CA LEU A 311 26.64 6.29 -17.16
C LEU A 311 25.53 5.73 -16.27
N LEU A 312 25.77 5.65 -14.96
CA LEU A 312 24.77 5.22 -13.97
C LEU A 312 23.57 6.17 -13.94
N LEU A 313 23.82 7.48 -13.93
CA LEU A 313 22.77 8.50 -13.90
C LEU A 313 21.94 8.49 -15.19
N ARG A 314 22.55 8.28 -16.36
CA ARG A 314 21.80 8.13 -17.64
C ARG A 314 20.89 6.90 -17.66
N GLU A 315 21.28 5.82 -16.99
CA GLU A 315 20.50 4.59 -16.91
C GLU A 315 19.24 4.77 -16.04
N ILE A 316 19.36 5.50 -14.92
CA ILE A 316 18.28 5.63 -13.93
C ILE A 316 17.49 6.96 -14.04
N LYS A 317 18.06 7.96 -14.73
CA LYS A 317 17.46 9.27 -15.01
C LYS A 317 16.98 9.97 -13.74
N ASP A 318 15.77 10.53 -13.76
CA ASP A 318 15.15 11.29 -12.67
C ASP A 318 15.08 10.53 -11.33
N PHE A 319 15.15 9.19 -11.36
CA PHE A 319 15.15 8.35 -10.15
C PHE A 319 16.52 8.20 -9.50
N TRP A 320 17.58 8.87 -9.98
CA TRP A 320 18.93 8.71 -9.42
C TRP A 320 19.02 9.11 -7.95
N ARG A 321 18.28 10.14 -7.51
CA ARG A 321 18.24 10.55 -6.09
C ARG A 321 17.57 9.50 -5.22
N VAL A 322 16.50 8.87 -5.73
CA VAL A 322 15.83 7.74 -5.07
C VAL A 322 16.80 6.57 -4.93
N ALA A 323 17.50 6.21 -6.01
CA ALA A 323 18.49 5.15 -6.00
C ALA A 323 19.66 5.44 -5.04
N LEU A 324 20.20 6.66 -5.05
CA LEU A 324 21.23 7.09 -4.12
C LEU A 324 20.75 6.97 -2.67
N LEU A 325 19.55 7.46 -2.37
CA LEU A 325 18.95 7.35 -1.03
C LEU A 325 18.90 5.89 -0.57
N MET A 326 18.35 4.98 -1.40
CA MET A 326 18.31 3.55 -1.07
C MET A 326 19.71 2.96 -0.85
N SER A 327 20.70 3.37 -1.65
CA SER A 327 22.09 2.94 -1.47
C SER A 327 22.68 3.44 -0.16
N THR A 328 22.38 4.68 0.27
CA THR A 328 22.86 5.18 1.57
C THR A 328 22.28 4.39 2.75
N LEU A 329 21.02 3.92 2.65
CA LEU A 329 20.39 3.07 3.67
C LEU A 329 21.06 1.69 3.78
N LEU A 330 21.65 1.19 2.69
CA LEU A 330 22.39 -0.07 2.63
C LEU A 330 23.89 0.06 2.90
N TYR A 331 24.43 1.27 2.84
CA TYR A 331 25.88 1.50 2.90
C TYR A 331 26.40 1.29 4.33
N ASP A 332 27.07 0.18 4.60
CA ASP A 332 27.79 0.02 5.86
C ASP A 332 29.29 0.20 5.64
N PRO A 333 29.93 1.25 6.19
CA PRO A 333 31.37 1.40 6.11
C PRO A 333 32.14 0.41 7.03
N THR A 334 31.46 -0.27 7.95
CA THR A 334 32.07 -1.07 9.03
C THR A 334 31.86 -2.59 8.97
N ASP A 335 31.07 -3.12 8.02
CA ASP A 335 30.81 -4.56 7.83
C ASP A 335 30.30 -5.27 9.12
N ASP A 336 29.54 -4.55 9.97
CA ASP A 336 29.04 -5.04 11.25
C ASP A 336 27.56 -5.48 11.11
N ASP A 337 27.27 -6.67 11.63
CA ASP A 337 26.08 -7.49 11.36
C ASP A 337 24.73 -6.74 11.31
N ILE A 338 23.94 -7.07 10.28
CA ILE A 338 22.68 -6.42 9.81
C ILE A 338 21.51 -6.54 10.83
N THR A 339 21.74 -7.11 12.01
CA THR A 339 20.69 -7.65 12.88
C THR A 339 20.23 -6.71 14.01
N ASN A 340 20.85 -5.55 14.22
CA ASN A 340 20.45 -4.64 15.32
C ASN A 340 19.54 -3.49 14.89
N ARG A 341 18.35 -3.39 15.48
CA ARG A 341 17.31 -2.37 15.23
C ARG A 341 17.72 -0.89 15.50
N HIS A 342 18.99 -0.63 15.85
CA HIS A 342 19.62 0.70 15.87
C HIS A 342 20.26 1.10 14.51
N PHE A 343 20.15 0.29 13.44
CA PHE A 343 21.05 0.35 12.27
C PHE A 343 20.91 1.54 11.31
N LEU A 344 19.76 2.22 11.26
CA LEU A 344 19.53 3.21 10.21
C LEU A 344 20.05 4.61 10.52
N GLN A 345 20.48 4.93 11.75
CA GLN A 345 21.11 6.20 12.17
C GLN A 345 20.81 7.38 11.21
N LEU A 346 19.55 7.82 11.18
CA LEU A 346 19.00 8.60 10.06
C LEU A 346 19.79 9.87 9.76
N ASP A 347 20.32 10.52 10.80
CA ASP A 347 21.18 11.71 10.65
C ASP A 347 22.45 11.38 9.84
N LYS A 348 23.10 10.25 10.12
CA LYS A 348 24.28 9.83 9.35
C LYS A 348 23.93 9.45 7.91
N ARG A 349 22.75 8.86 7.68
CA ARG A 349 22.27 8.52 6.33
C ARG A 349 21.97 9.77 5.52
N LYS A 350 21.37 10.77 6.18
CA LYS A 350 21.14 12.09 5.62
C LYS A 350 22.46 12.76 5.25
N ASP A 351 23.41 12.83 6.18
CA ASP A 351 24.71 13.46 5.93
C ASP A 351 25.43 12.77 4.76
N LEU A 352 25.44 11.43 4.75
CA LEU A 352 25.99 10.63 3.66
C LEU A 352 25.30 10.92 2.31
N PHE A 353 23.96 11.01 2.30
CA PHE A 353 23.20 11.32 1.09
C PHE A 353 23.58 12.69 0.55
N VAL A 354 23.53 13.73 1.39
CA VAL A 354 23.86 15.11 1.01
C VAL A 354 25.29 15.20 0.49
N SER A 355 26.22 14.52 1.17
CA SER A 355 27.63 14.48 0.77
C SER A 355 27.85 13.91 -0.63
N VAL A 356 27.21 12.77 -0.92
CA VAL A 356 27.34 12.12 -2.22
C VAL A 356 26.57 12.89 -3.30
N GLU A 357 25.40 13.45 -2.98
CA GLU A 357 24.63 14.30 -3.88
C GLU A 357 25.44 15.53 -4.30
N ASN A 358 26.06 16.23 -3.34
CA ASN A 358 26.92 17.37 -3.60
C ASN A 358 28.11 17.01 -4.50
N ALA A 359 28.72 15.84 -4.31
CA ALA A 359 29.80 15.37 -5.16
C ALA A 359 29.33 15.13 -6.61
N VAL A 360 28.14 14.55 -6.81
CA VAL A 360 27.53 14.36 -8.13
C VAL A 360 27.24 15.70 -8.81
N VAL A 361 26.71 16.68 -8.07
CA VAL A 361 26.44 18.04 -8.57
C VAL A 361 27.74 18.78 -8.90
N LYS A 362 28.79 18.67 -8.08
CA LYS A 362 30.14 19.22 -8.36
C LYS A 362 30.74 18.64 -9.64
N LEU A 363 30.41 17.38 -9.98
CA LEU A 363 30.79 16.77 -11.24
C LEU A 363 29.93 17.25 -12.43
N GLY A 364 28.91 18.08 -12.23
CA GLY A 364 28.03 18.60 -13.28
C GLY A 364 27.27 17.48 -14.00
N LEU A 365 26.71 16.54 -13.24
CA LEU A 365 26.03 15.35 -13.75
C LEU A 365 24.53 15.32 -13.41
N ASP A 366 24.03 16.31 -12.67
CA ASP A 366 22.68 16.36 -12.10
C ASP A 366 21.54 16.40 -13.14
N ASN A 367 21.86 16.65 -14.42
CA ASN A 367 20.93 16.58 -15.56
C ASN A 367 21.57 15.91 -16.79
N VAL A 368 22.44 14.91 -16.60
CA VAL A 368 23.27 14.32 -17.68
C VAL A 368 22.47 13.50 -18.73
N TRP A 369 21.16 13.33 -18.53
CA TRP A 369 20.23 12.59 -19.40
C TRP A 369 19.32 13.47 -20.24
N ASP A 370 19.29 14.78 -19.98
CA ASP A 370 18.69 15.79 -20.87
C ASP A 370 19.63 16.08 -22.05
#